data_AF-A0A351TU66-F1
#
_entry.id   AF-A0A351TU66-F1
#
_cell.length_a   1.000
_cell.length_b   1.000
_cell.length_c   1.000
_cell.angle_alpha   90.00
_cell.angle_beta   90.00
_cell.angle_gamma   90.00
#
_symmetry.space_group_name_H-M   'P 1'
#
loop_
_entity.id
_entity.type
_entity.pdbx_description
1 polymer ?
#
loop_
_entity_poly.entity_id
_entity_poly.type
_entity_poly.pdbx_seq_one_letter_code
_entity_poly.pdbx_strand_id
1 'polypeptide(L)' 'MSEKRLNNTIFLMYLVTLYYCREHNISTEDFLKLDEQYEILNYVAECPDVFDSLTGSEMVREVEQYVSQP' A
#
# COMPACT_ATOMS: atom_id res chain seq x y z
N MET A 1 16.24 11.37 3.98
CA MET A 1 15.89 10.09 3.34
C MET A 1 16.84 9.87 2.17
N SER A 2 17.46 8.69 2.01
CA SER A 2 18.35 8.43 0.86
C SER A 2 17.55 8.14 -0.41
N GLU A 3 18.11 8.40 -1.58
CA GLU A 3 17.50 8.10 -2.88
C GLU A 3 17.08 6.62 -2.99
N LYS A 4 17.92 5.71 -2.46
CA LYS A 4 17.59 4.28 -2.38
C LYS A 4 16.35 4.01 -1.52
N ARG A 5 16.19 4.68 -0.38
CA ARG A 5 15.02 4.50 0.50
C ARG A 5 13.76 5.07 -0.16
N LEU A 6 13.86 6.22 -0.83
CA LEU A 6 12.75 6.80 -1.59
C LEU A 6 12.30 5.87 -2.73
N ASN A 7 13.23 5.34 -3.52
CA ASN A 7 12.91 4.42 -4.61
C ASN A 7 12.26 3.13 -4.10
N ASN A 8 12.70 2.62 -2.95
CA ASN A 8 12.06 1.45 -2.34
C ASN A 8 10.63 1.76 -1.92
N THR A 9 10.40 2.91 -1.28
CA THR A 9 9.06 3.33 -0.85
C THR A 9 8.10 3.46 -2.04
N ILE A 10 8.54 4.10 -3.14
CA ILE A 10 7.72 4.22 -4.36
C ILE A 10 7.40 2.85 -4.94
N PHE A 11 8.37 1.93 -4.93
CA PHE A 11 8.15 0.56 -5.41
C PHE A 11 7.14 -0.20 -4.54
N LEU A 12 7.21 -0.06 -3.21
CA LEU A 12 6.27 -0.68 -2.28
C LEU A 12 4.85 -0.12 -2.45
N MET A 13 4.70 1.19 -2.64
CA MET A 13 3.41 1.83 -2.95
C MET A 13 2.77 1.22 -4.22
N TYR A 14 3.58 1.02 -5.26
CA TYR A 14 3.13 0.37 -6.50
C TYR A 14 2.70 -1.08 -6.26
N LEU A 15 3.48 -1.85 -5.50
CA LEU A 15 3.15 -3.25 -5.20
C LEU A 15 1.86 -3.37 -4.40
N VAL A 16 1.69 -2.55 -3.36
CA VAL A 16 0.48 -2.51 -2.55
C VAL A 16 -0.75 -2.22 -3.42
N THR A 17 -0.66 -1.19 -4.27
CA THR A 17 -1.73 -0.86 -5.23
C THR A 17 -2.05 -2.04 -6.15
N LEU A 18 -1.02 -2.66 -6.74
CA LEU A 18 -1.17 -3.77 -7.67
C LEU A 18 -1.83 -4.99 -7.00
N TYR A 19 -1.37 -5.37 -5.81
CA TYR A 19 -1.90 -6.52 -5.10
C TYR A 19 -3.31 -6.29 -4.59
N TYR A 20 -3.60 -5.09 -4.06
CA TYR A 20 -4.94 -4.74 -3.59
C TYR A 20 -5.94 -4.74 -4.75
N CYS A 21 -5.60 -4.12 -5.88
CA CYS A 21 -6.45 -4.15 -7.08
C CYS A 21 -6.71 -5.57 -7.57
N ARG A 22 -5.68 -6.43 -7.54
CA ARG A 22 -5.80 -7.82 -7.97
C ARG A 22 -6.67 -8.66 -7.03
N GLU A 23 -6.52 -8.50 -5.73
CA GLU A 23 -7.26 -9.30 -4.73
C GLU A 23 -8.75 -8.92 -4.72
N HIS A 24 -9.06 -7.62 -4.80
CA HIS A 24 -10.44 -7.12 -4.77
C HIS A 24 -11.08 -6.99 -6.14
N ASN A 25 -10.34 -7.29 -7.22
CA ASN A 25 -10.79 -7.13 -8.61
C ASN A 25 -11.33 -5.72 -8.89
N ILE A 26 -10.60 -4.70 -8.42
CA ILE A 26 -10.93 -3.27 -8.63
C ILE A 26 -9.94 -2.61 -9.58
N SER A 27 -10.34 -1.49 -10.15
CA SER A 27 -9.45 -0.68 -10.99
C SER A 27 -8.49 0.15 -10.13
N THR A 28 -7.37 0.59 -10.72
CA THR A 28 -6.47 1.55 -10.06
C THR A 28 -7.20 2.85 -9.71
N GLU A 29 -8.14 3.31 -10.53
CA GLU A 29 -8.94 4.51 -10.23
C GLU A 29 -9.80 4.33 -8.98
N ASP A 30 -10.37 3.14 -8.77
CA ASP A 30 -11.14 2.85 -7.56
C ASP A 30 -10.25 2.70 -6.33
N PHE A 31 -9.05 2.14 -6.48
CA PHE A 31 -8.05 2.16 -5.41
C PHE A 31 -7.64 3.58 -5.04
N LEU A 32 -7.42 4.47 -6.02
CA LEU A 32 -7.05 5.86 -5.73
C LEU A 32 -8.14 6.62 -4.98
N LYS A 33 -9.43 6.30 -5.18
CA LYS A 33 -10.52 6.86 -4.36
C LYS A 33 -10.46 6.37 -2.91
N LEU A 34 -10.08 5.11 -2.68
CA LEU A 34 -9.85 4.57 -1.34
C LEU A 34 -8.62 5.23 -0.71
N ASP A 35 -7.55 5.40 -1.47
CA ASP A 35 -6.34 6.09 -1.03
C ASP A 35 -6.63 7.54 -0.62
N GLU A 36 -7.46 8.27 -1.36
CA GLU A 36 -7.87 9.63 -1.00
C GLU A 36 -8.65 9.67 0.34
N GLN A 37 -9.40 8.61 0.65
CA GLN A 37 -10.19 8.54 1.88
C GLN A 37 -9.37 8.09 3.10
N TYR A 38 -8.49 7.11 2.91
CA TYR A 38 -7.81 6.40 4.00
C TYR A 38 -6.30 6.67 4.08
N GLU A 39 -5.74 7.38 3.10
CA GLU A 39 -4.31 7.70 3.01
C GLU A 39 -3.40 6.45 3.02
N ILE A 40 -3.79 5.42 2.28
CA ILE A 40 -3.11 4.11 2.24
C ILE A 40 -1.65 4.23 1.80
N LEU A 41 -1.39 5.00 0.73
CA LEU A 41 -0.05 5.18 0.21
C LEU A 41 0.82 5.99 1.17
N ASN A 42 0.24 6.94 1.93
CA ASN A 42 0.97 7.65 2.99
C ASN A 42 1.37 6.69 4.11
N TYR A 43 0.47 5.79 4.52
CA TYR A 43 0.78 4.76 5.49
C TYR A 43 1.95 3.86 5.04
N VAL A 44 1.96 3.44 3.77
CA VAL A 44 3.10 2.72 3.18
C VAL A 44 4.38 3.56 3.19
N ALA A 45 4.26 4.88 2.96
CA ALA A 45 5.38 5.83 2.99
C ALA A 45 6.04 5.97 4.36
N GLU A 46 5.22 5.94 5.41
CA GLU A 46 5.65 6.07 6.80
C GLU A 46 6.30 4.77 7.32
N CYS A 47 5.80 3.63 6.86
CA CYS A 47 6.22 2.30 7.34
C CYS A 47 6.82 1.39 6.25
N PRO A 48 7.75 1.85 5.37
CA PRO A 48 8.22 1.06 4.24
C PRO A 48 8.97 -0.20 4.67
N ASP A 49 9.64 -0.16 5.83
CA ASP A 49 10.38 -1.31 6.38
C ASP A 49 9.45 -2.46 6.79
N VAL A 50 8.19 -2.17 7.15
CA VAL A 50 7.16 -3.19 7.42
C VAL A 50 6.77 -3.86 6.11
N PHE A 51 6.35 -3.07 5.11
CA PHE A 51 5.90 -3.57 3.81
C PHE A 51 6.99 -4.35 3.06
N ASP A 52 8.25 -3.96 3.18
CA ASP A 52 9.38 -4.67 2.56
C ASP A 52 9.53 -6.13 3.06
N SER A 53 9.02 -6.42 4.25
CA SER A 53 9.05 -7.76 4.85
C SER A 53 7.83 -8.64 4.51
N LEU A 54 6.81 -8.07 3.86
CA LEU A 54 5.52 -8.73 3.62
C LEU A 54 5.44 -9.34 2.22
N THR A 55 4.74 -10.47 2.11
CA THR A 55 4.28 -10.99 0.81
C THR A 55 3.10 -10.17 0.28
N GLY A 56 2.80 -10.27 -1.02
CA GLY A 56 1.71 -9.49 -1.62
C GLY A 56 0.35 -9.68 -0.94
N SER A 57 0.01 -10.89 -0.50
CA SER A 57 -1.23 -11.14 0.26
C SER A 57 -1.20 -10.56 1.67
N GLU A 58 -0.03 -10.52 2.31
CA GLU A 58 0.12 -9.92 3.64
C GLU A 58 0.06 -8.39 3.57
N MET A 59 0.60 -7.79 2.51
CA MET A 59 0.45 -6.35 2.24
C MET A 59 -1.02 -5.95 2.13
N VAL A 60 -1.83 -6.74 1.42
CA VAL A 60 -3.28 -6.46 1.29
C VAL A 60 -3.96 -6.54 2.65
N ARG A 61 -3.69 -7.59 3.43
CA ARG A 61 -4.27 -7.74 4.78
C ARG A 61 -3.85 -6.64 5.73
N GLU A 62 -2.62 -6.16 5.64
CA GLU A 62 -2.13 -5.03 6.45
C GLU A 62 -2.92 -3.75 6.13
N VAL A 63 -3.15 -3.49 4.83
CA VAL A 63 -3.98 -2.38 4.38
C VAL A 63 -5.43 -2.53 4.83
N GLU A 64 -6.03 -3.72 4.69
CA GLU A 64 -7.39 -4.00 5.16
C GLU A 64 -7.53 -3.75 6.67
N GLN A 65 -6.54 -4.18 7.46
CA GLN A 65 -6.50 -3.91 8.89
C GLN A 65 -6.43 -2.41 9.16
N TYR A 66 -5.54 -1.69 8.48
CA TYR A 66 -5.39 -0.25 8.61
C TYR A 66 -6.69 0.51 8.30
N VAL A 67 -7.34 0.23 7.17
CA VAL A 67 -8.61 0.91 6.80
C VAL A 67 -9.80 0.52 7.68
N SER A 68 -9.71 -0.60 8.40
CA SER A 68 -10.75 -1.07 9.34
C SER A 68 -10.64 -0.48 10.75
N GLN A 69 -9.58 0.30 11.04
CA GLN A 69 -9.43 0.94 12.34
C GLN A 69 -10.44 2.09 12.51
N PRO A 70 -11.14 2.16 13.65
CA PRO A 70 -12.19 3.15 13.92
C PRO A 70 -11.67 4.57 14.18
#